data_AF-A0A538RMZ1-F1
#
_entry.id   AF-A0A538RMZ1-F1
#
_cell.length_a   1.000
_cell.length_b   1.000
_cell.length_c   1.000
_cell.angle_alpha   90.00
_cell.angle_beta   90.00
_cell.angle_gamma   90.00
#
_symmetry.space_group_name_H-M   'P 1'
#
loop_
_entity.id
_entity.type
_entity.pdbx_description
1 polymer ?
#
loop_
_entity_poly.entity_id
_entity_poly.type
_entity_poly.pdbx_seq_one_letter_code
_entity_poly.pdbx_strand_id
1 'polypeptide(L)'
;MPVAPPAATDVERRKKVRLRLRRDLEIAPQKYEGRTYYVVKDPVSLRYYRFKEQEHFLIQLMDGDHSLDDAQKEYEKRFRPERLTLEDLEGFGQQLLTAGLAQNESPQAGKQLFDRRKKRKRSEWMQALTNILYIKIPIIDPDKLLNWMLPHLRWIFTTWFMAVSIATMAAAILLVATHFETFRDKLPDYHEFSSASRPSPTCGPRWASSR
;
A
#
# COMPACT_ATOMS: atom_id res chain seq x y z
N MET A 1 46.79 24.38 -14.71
CA MET A 1 45.31 24.42 -14.82
C MET A 1 44.78 25.01 -13.53
N PRO A 2 44.02 26.11 -13.53
CA PRO A 2 43.52 26.69 -12.29
C PRO A 2 42.46 25.75 -11.69
N VAL A 3 42.70 25.32 -10.44
CA VAL A 3 41.82 24.45 -9.66
C VAL A 3 40.59 25.26 -9.28
N ALA A 4 39.41 24.88 -9.79
CA ALA A 4 38.15 25.54 -9.46
C ALA A 4 37.83 25.32 -7.97
N PRO A 5 37.43 26.37 -7.21
CA PRO A 5 37.07 26.23 -5.80
C PRO A 5 35.82 25.33 -5.66
N PRO A 6 35.90 24.19 -4.94
CA PRO A 6 34.94 23.07 -5.08
C PRO A 6 33.65 23.16 -4.25
N ALA A 7 33.40 24.21 -3.47
CA ALA A 7 32.23 24.25 -2.57
C ALA A 7 31.41 25.56 -2.60
N ALA A 8 32.07 26.73 -2.67
CA ALA A 8 31.38 28.02 -2.66
C ALA A 8 30.48 28.23 -3.88
N THR A 9 30.95 27.79 -5.06
CA THR A 9 30.20 27.90 -6.33
C THR A 9 28.99 26.99 -6.40
N ASP A 10 28.97 25.87 -5.67
CA ASP A 10 27.85 24.93 -5.70
C ASP A 10 26.71 25.38 -4.79
N VAL A 11 27.03 25.92 -3.61
CA VAL A 11 26.01 26.52 -2.71
C VAL A 11 25.40 27.77 -3.36
N GLU A 12 26.20 28.61 -4.02
CA GLU A 12 25.69 29.76 -4.77
C GLU A 12 24.79 29.34 -5.95
N ARG A 13 25.15 28.27 -6.66
CA ARG A 13 24.32 27.72 -7.74
C ARG A 13 22.99 27.20 -7.22
N ARG A 14 23.00 26.49 -6.09
CA ARG A 14 21.81 25.97 -5.41
C ARG A 14 20.86 27.08 -4.98
N LYS A 15 21.40 28.12 -4.33
CA LYS A 15 20.65 29.33 -3.93
C LYS A 15 19.95 30.01 -5.10
N LYS A 16 20.57 30.01 -6.28
CA LYS A 16 20.05 30.66 -7.50
C LYS A 16 19.05 29.80 -8.28
N VAL A 17 18.75 28.57 -7.84
CA VAL A 17 17.74 27.74 -8.49
C VAL A 17 16.38 28.42 -8.39
N ARG A 18 15.65 28.41 -9.50
CA ARG A 18 14.29 28.94 -9.61
C ARG A 18 13.36 27.79 -9.95
N LEU A 19 12.32 27.66 -9.14
CA LEU A 19 11.24 26.70 -9.35
C LEU A 19 9.99 27.47 -9.70
N ARG A 20 9.26 26.95 -10.69
CA ARG A 20 8.00 27.51 -11.12
C ARG A 20 6.89 26.50 -10.93
N LEU A 21 5.86 26.91 -10.20
CA LEU A 21 4.66 26.10 -10.02
C LEU A 21 3.86 26.03 -11.34
N ARG A 22 3.21 24.88 -11.57
CA ARG A 22 2.33 24.68 -12.72
C ARG A 22 1.05 25.51 -12.55
N ARG A 23 0.67 26.26 -13.59
CA ARG A 23 -0.45 27.23 -13.57
C ARG A 23 -1.85 26.61 -13.58
N ASP A 24 -1.94 25.32 -13.87
CA ASP A 24 -3.17 24.54 -13.93
C ASP A 24 -3.59 23.95 -12.57
N LEU A 25 -2.81 24.20 -11.51
CA LEU A 25 -3.10 23.70 -10.17
C LEU A 25 -4.17 24.56 -9.49
N GLU A 26 -5.25 23.90 -9.04
CA GLU A 26 -6.28 24.55 -8.24
C GLU A 26 -5.94 24.41 -6.75
N ILE A 27 -5.83 25.54 -6.05
CA ILE A 27 -5.53 25.57 -4.61
C ILE A 27 -6.77 26.02 -3.85
N ALA A 28 -7.26 25.20 -2.92
CA ALA A 28 -8.41 25.52 -2.09
C ALA A 28 -8.08 25.39 -0.60
N PRO A 29 -8.39 26.41 0.24
CA PRO A 29 -8.25 26.29 1.67
C PRO A 29 -9.34 25.38 2.25
N GLN A 30 -8.95 24.44 3.10
CA GLN A 30 -9.81 23.51 3.80
C GLN A 30 -9.49 23.54 5.29
N LYS A 31 -10.48 23.90 6.11
CA LYS A 31 -10.36 23.85 7.57
C LYS A 31 -10.73 22.46 8.06
N TYR A 32 -9.82 21.83 8.80
CA TYR A 32 -10.03 20.52 9.40
C TYR A 32 -9.51 20.55 10.84
N GLU A 33 -10.35 20.15 11.81
CA GLU A 33 -9.99 20.12 13.25
C GLU A 33 -9.37 21.42 13.78
N GLY A 34 -9.89 22.58 13.33
CA GLY A 34 -9.39 23.89 13.74
C GLY A 34 -8.05 24.32 13.12
N ARG A 35 -7.47 23.50 12.23
CA ARG A 35 -6.26 23.82 11.46
C ARG A 35 -6.61 24.08 10.00
N THR A 36 -5.95 25.06 9.39
CA THR A 36 -6.12 25.39 7.97
C THR A 36 -5.12 24.58 7.15
N TYR A 37 -5.63 23.77 6.23
CA TYR A 37 -4.84 23.06 5.23
C TYR A 37 -5.15 23.62 3.85
N TYR A 38 -4.16 23.69 2.97
CA TYR A 38 -4.36 24.06 1.58
C TYR A 38 -4.31 22.80 0.72
N VAL A 39 -5.42 22.47 0.07
CA VAL A 39 -5.51 21.30 -0.81
C VAL A 39 -5.28 21.74 -2.24
N VAL A 40 -4.22 21.20 -2.84
CA VAL A 40 -3.87 21.40 -4.24
C VAL A 40 -4.38 20.22 -5.06
N LYS A 41 -5.25 20.51 -6.02
CA LYS A 41 -5.80 19.53 -6.96
C LYS A 41 -4.97 19.56 -8.23
N ASP A 42 -4.42 18.41 -8.62
CA ASP A 42 -3.78 18.22 -9.91
C ASP A 42 -4.80 17.67 -10.92
N PRO A 43 -5.26 18.47 -11.91
CA PRO A 43 -6.25 18.02 -12.90
C PRO A 43 -5.69 16.98 -13.88
N VAL A 44 -4.36 16.93 -14.06
CA VAL A 44 -3.70 16.00 -14.98
C VAL A 44 -3.47 14.65 -14.31
N SER A 45 -3.00 14.66 -13.06
CA SER A 45 -2.68 13.44 -12.33
C SER A 45 -3.86 12.89 -11.52
N LEU A 46 -4.98 13.63 -11.41
CA LEU A 46 -6.12 13.35 -10.52
C LEU A 46 -5.70 13.09 -9.06
N ARG A 47 -4.63 13.75 -8.62
CA ARG A 47 -4.06 13.62 -7.27
C ARG A 47 -4.36 14.87 -6.45
N TYR A 48 -4.48 14.65 -5.15
CA TYR A 48 -4.72 15.69 -4.16
C TYR A 48 -3.53 15.77 -3.23
N TYR A 49 -2.98 16.96 -3.08
CA TYR A 49 -1.87 17.24 -2.17
C TYR A 49 -2.36 18.16 -1.07
N ARG A 50 -2.01 17.86 0.19
CA ARG A 50 -2.37 18.68 1.34
C ARG A 50 -1.12 19.37 1.84
N PHE A 51 -1.16 20.69 1.90
CA PHE A 51 -0.09 21.53 2.39
C PHE A 51 -0.53 22.27 3.64
N LYS A 52 0.40 22.48 4.56
CA LYS A 52 0.23 23.38 5.70
C LYS A 52 0.35 24.83 5.24
N GLU A 53 0.03 25.76 6.14
CA GLU A 53 0.12 27.19 5.87
C GLU A 53 1.54 27.65 5.48
N GLN A 54 2.57 27.10 6.15
CA GLN A 54 3.97 27.35 5.86
C GLN A 54 4.37 26.89 4.45
N GLU A 55 3.97 25.68 4.09
CA GLU A 55 4.27 25.07 2.79
C GLU A 55 3.51 25.77 1.66
N HIS A 56 2.27 26.19 1.92
CA HIS A 56 1.50 27.01 1.00
C HIS A 56 2.18 28.34 0.72
N PHE A 57 2.74 29.00 1.73
CA PHE A 57 3.50 30.23 1.55
C PHE A 57 4.75 30.02 0.67
N LEU A 58 5.48 28.92 0.88
CA LEU A 58 6.62 28.57 0.03
C LEU A 58 6.20 28.32 -1.43
N ILE A 59 5.08 27.62 -1.63
CA ILE A 59 4.51 27.38 -2.97
C ILE A 59 4.17 28.70 -3.67
N GLN A 60 3.60 29.67 -2.94
CA GLN A 60 3.29 30.99 -3.47
C GLN A 60 4.53 31.79 -3.85
N LEU A 61 5.68 31.55 -3.23
CA LEU A 61 6.93 32.20 -3.66
C LEU A 61 7.57 31.52 -4.87
N MET A 62 7.22 30.27 -5.17
CA MET A 62 7.74 29.49 -6.31
C MET A 62 7.04 29.84 -7.65
N ASP A 63 7.01 31.13 -7.98
CA ASP A 63 6.41 31.64 -9.22
C ASP A 63 7.36 31.60 -10.44
N GLY A 64 8.63 31.28 -10.22
CA GLY A 64 9.71 31.32 -11.22
C GLY A 64 10.60 32.55 -11.13
N ASP A 65 10.16 33.62 -10.47
CA ASP A 65 10.93 34.86 -10.31
C ASP A 65 11.83 34.85 -9.06
N HIS A 66 11.36 34.25 -7.96
CA HIS A 66 12.11 34.16 -6.71
C HIS A 66 13.13 33.03 -6.74
N SER A 67 14.34 33.32 -6.24
CA SER A 67 15.35 32.29 -5.99
C SER A 67 15.07 31.56 -4.67
N LEU A 68 15.69 30.40 -4.46
CA LEU A 68 15.58 29.68 -3.18
C LEU A 68 16.07 30.53 -2.00
N ASP A 69 17.09 31.36 -2.20
CA ASP A 69 17.61 32.28 -1.16
C ASP A 69 16.59 33.39 -0.82
N ASP A 70 15.87 33.91 -1.81
CA ASP A 70 14.80 34.90 -1.59
C ASP A 70 13.63 34.26 -0.84
N ALA A 71 13.25 33.04 -1.22
CA ALA A 71 12.21 32.27 -0.55
C ALA A 71 12.55 31.99 0.92
N GLN A 72 13.80 31.65 1.21
CA GLN A 72 14.26 31.47 2.59
C GLN A 72 14.13 32.77 3.41
N LYS A 73 14.62 33.89 2.87
CA LYS A 73 14.57 35.20 3.55
C LYS A 73 13.14 35.65 3.84
N GLU A 74 12.24 35.49 2.88
CA GLU A 74 10.83 35.85 3.07
C GLU A 74 10.11 34.93 4.06
N TYR A 75 10.43 33.63 4.02
CA TYR A 75 9.92 32.67 5.01
C TYR A 75 10.36 33.05 6.44
N GLU A 76 11.65 33.34 6.63
CA GLU A 76 12.21 33.74 7.92
C GLU A 76 11.68 35.10 8.42
N LYS A 77 11.19 35.98 7.54
CA LYS A 77 10.52 37.22 7.94
C LYS A 77 9.11 36.94 8.48
N ARG A 78 8.39 36.01 7.87
CA ARG A 78 6.97 35.75 8.15
C ARG A 78 6.73 34.80 9.33
N PHE A 79 7.59 33.79 9.53
CA PHE A 79 7.35 32.68 10.46
C PHE A 79 8.35 32.57 11.63
N ARG A 80 8.95 33.69 12.08
CA ARG A 80 9.84 33.66 13.27
C ARG A 80 9.11 33.07 14.49
N PRO A 81 9.71 32.12 15.25
CA PRO A 81 11.13 31.74 15.31
C PRO A 81 11.55 30.54 14.44
N GLU A 82 10.65 29.97 13.64
CA GLU A 82 10.90 28.77 12.83
C GLU A 82 11.83 29.12 11.66
N ARG A 83 13.01 28.48 11.60
CA ARG A 83 14.00 28.68 10.52
C ARG A 83 13.93 27.51 9.55
N LEU A 84 13.87 27.83 8.27
CA LEU A 84 13.94 26.82 7.21
C LEU A 84 15.37 26.73 6.69
N THR A 85 15.92 25.52 6.65
CA THR A 85 17.26 25.31 6.08
C THR A 85 17.19 25.29 4.55
N LEU A 86 18.33 25.54 3.89
CA LEU A 86 18.40 25.45 2.43
C LEU A 86 18.14 24.02 1.96
N GLU A 87 18.58 23.04 2.73
CA GLU A 87 18.38 21.61 2.50
C GLU A 87 16.89 21.22 2.54
N ASP A 88 16.13 21.74 3.50
CA ASP A 88 14.68 21.51 3.59
C ASP A 88 13.95 22.10 2.39
N LEU A 89 14.35 23.30 1.96
CA LEU A 89 13.76 23.97 0.81
C LEU A 89 14.09 23.25 -0.50
N GLU A 90 15.31 22.74 -0.64
CA GLU A 90 15.70 21.86 -1.76
C GLU A 90 14.90 20.55 -1.75
N GLY A 91 14.77 19.92 -0.59
CA GLY A 91 13.98 18.70 -0.41
C GLY A 91 12.52 18.90 -0.81
N PHE A 92 11.92 20.00 -0.36
CA PHE A 92 10.57 20.41 -0.73
C PHE A 92 10.46 20.65 -2.25
N GLY A 93 11.40 21.40 -2.84
CA GLY A 93 11.45 21.63 -4.28
C GLY A 93 11.54 20.33 -5.09
N GLN A 94 12.38 19.38 -4.66
CA GLN A 94 12.50 18.07 -5.28
C GLN A 94 11.21 17.24 -5.16
N GLN A 95 10.51 17.34 -4.02
CA GLN A 95 9.22 16.69 -3.83
C GLN A 95 8.18 17.25 -4.80
N LEU A 96 8.12 18.58 -4.98
CA LEU A 96 7.24 19.22 -5.95
C LEU A 96 7.55 18.81 -7.39
N LEU A 97 8.84 18.73 -7.75
CA LEU A 97 9.29 18.26 -9.07
C LEU A 97 8.90 16.79 -9.31
N THR A 98 9.07 15.94 -8.31
CA THR A 98 8.74 14.50 -8.38
C THR A 98 7.24 14.24 -8.41
N ALA A 99 6.46 15.09 -7.75
CA ALA A 99 5.00 15.11 -7.80
C ALA A 99 4.47 15.68 -9.12
N GLY A 100 5.31 16.39 -9.89
CA GLY A 100 4.92 17.03 -11.14
C GLY A 100 4.18 18.36 -10.96
N LEU A 101 4.19 18.91 -9.75
CA LEU A 101 3.56 20.19 -9.38
C LEU A 101 4.42 21.40 -9.76
N ALA A 102 5.75 21.24 -9.79
CA ALA A 102 6.68 22.29 -10.21
C ALA A 102 7.47 21.88 -11.46
N GLN A 103 7.97 22.89 -12.16
CA GLN A 103 8.89 22.79 -13.30
C GLN A 103 10.12 23.65 -13.00
N ASN A 104 11.30 23.14 -13.35
CA ASN A 104 12.55 23.88 -13.21
C ASN A 104 12.76 24.70 -14.49
N GLU A 105 12.95 26.02 -14.37
CA GLU A 105 13.20 26.90 -15.51
C GLU A 105 14.67 26.84 -15.99
N SER A 106 15.57 26.15 -15.28
CA SER A 106 16.94 25.94 -15.73
C SER A 106 16.99 24.93 -16.91
N PRO A 107 17.42 25.36 -18.12
CA PRO A 107 17.38 24.54 -19.34
C PRO A 107 18.22 23.24 -19.27
N GLN A 108 19.13 23.11 -18.30
CA GLN A 108 20.03 21.97 -18.19
C GLN A 108 19.47 20.80 -17.35
N ALA A 109 18.47 21.01 -16.50
CA ALA A 109 17.90 19.96 -15.64
C ALA A 109 16.79 19.13 -16.34
N GLY A 110 16.21 19.64 -17.43
CA GLY A 110 15.09 19.00 -18.12
C GLY A 110 15.42 17.66 -18.76
N LYS A 111 16.65 17.47 -19.28
CA LYS A 111 17.02 16.24 -20.00
C LYS A 111 17.12 15.03 -19.08
N GLN A 112 17.70 15.17 -17.89
CA GLN A 112 17.80 14.06 -16.92
C GLN A 112 16.43 13.70 -16.30
N LEU A 113 15.50 14.65 -16.20
CA LEU A 113 14.13 14.40 -15.71
C LEU A 113 13.27 13.67 -16.75
N PHE A 114 13.46 13.94 -18.05
CA PHE A 114 12.72 13.24 -19.11
C PHE A 114 13.08 11.74 -19.19
N ASP A 115 14.36 11.39 -19.04
CA ASP A 115 14.80 9.99 -19.03
C ASP A 115 14.29 9.24 -17.79
N ARG A 116 14.24 9.91 -16.63
CA ARG A 116 13.64 9.36 -15.39
C ARG A 116 12.13 9.16 -15.53
N ARG A 117 11.41 10.08 -16.18
CA ARG A 117 9.96 9.91 -16.45
C ARG A 117 9.68 8.70 -17.34
N LYS A 118 10.50 8.46 -18.38
CA LYS A 118 10.33 7.29 -19.27
C LYS A 118 10.58 5.97 -18.53
N LYS A 119 11.59 5.93 -17.64
CA LYS A 119 11.90 4.76 -16.79
C LYS A 119 10.82 4.51 -15.74
N ARG A 120 10.31 5.58 -15.10
CA ARG A 120 9.22 5.51 -14.11
C ARG A 120 7.90 5.10 -14.74
N LYS A 121 7.54 5.61 -15.92
CA LYS A 121 6.32 5.22 -16.65
C LYS A 121 6.34 3.75 -17.04
N ARG A 122 7.51 3.22 -17.44
CA ARG A 122 7.70 1.79 -17.74
C ARG A 122 7.64 0.92 -16.47
N SER A 123 8.24 1.39 -15.36
CA SER A 123 8.15 0.74 -14.05
C SER A 123 6.72 0.74 -13.51
N GLU A 124 5.99 1.85 -13.63
CA GLU A 124 4.59 1.99 -13.22
C GLU A 124 3.68 1.14 -14.10
N TRP A 125 3.96 1.00 -15.40
CA TRP A 125 3.24 0.04 -16.26
C TRP A 125 3.54 -1.41 -15.89
N MET A 126 4.80 -1.74 -15.60
CA MET A 126 5.18 -3.08 -15.15
C MET A 126 4.51 -3.40 -13.80
N GLN A 127 4.52 -2.43 -12.88
CA GLN A 127 3.83 -2.52 -11.60
C GLN A 127 2.32 -2.50 -11.76
N ALA A 128 1.73 -1.79 -12.72
CA ALA A 128 0.30 -1.83 -13.00
C ALA A 128 -0.11 -3.20 -13.56
N LEU A 129 0.74 -3.87 -14.34
CA LEU A 129 0.53 -5.26 -14.77
C LEU A 129 0.71 -6.25 -13.61
N THR A 130 1.67 -6.06 -12.72
CA THR A 130 1.78 -6.88 -11.50
C THR A 130 0.64 -6.58 -10.51
N ASN A 131 0.20 -5.34 -10.44
CA ASN A 131 -0.90 -4.84 -9.62
C ASN A 131 -2.26 -5.10 -10.27
N ILE A 132 -2.36 -5.50 -11.54
CA ILE A 132 -3.60 -6.05 -12.13
C ILE A 132 -3.79 -7.51 -11.73
N LEU A 133 -2.69 -8.25 -11.52
CA LEU A 133 -2.73 -9.56 -10.84
C LEU A 133 -3.02 -9.40 -9.33
N TYR A 134 -2.80 -8.22 -8.76
CA TYR A 134 -3.13 -7.88 -7.37
C TYR A 134 -4.34 -6.94 -7.24
N ILE A 135 -5.00 -6.60 -8.36
CA ILE A 135 -6.36 -6.08 -8.33
C ILE A 135 -7.15 -7.29 -7.85
N LYS A 136 -7.43 -7.24 -6.56
CA LYS A 136 -8.52 -7.93 -5.90
C LYS A 136 -9.77 -7.66 -6.73
N ILE A 137 -9.98 -8.45 -7.79
CA ILE A 137 -11.04 -8.29 -8.79
C ILE A 137 -12.36 -8.15 -8.01
N PRO A 138 -12.93 -6.94 -7.83
CA PRO A 138 -14.24 -6.77 -7.25
C PRO A 138 -15.27 -6.83 -8.39
N ILE A 139 -15.08 -7.73 -9.36
CA ILE A 139 -16.09 -7.95 -10.42
C ILE A 139 -17.26 -8.75 -9.84
N ILE A 140 -17.03 -9.48 -8.75
CA ILE A 140 -18.09 -10.21 -8.04
C ILE A 140 -18.36 -9.43 -6.76
N ASP A 141 -19.33 -8.52 -6.81
CA ASP A 141 -20.01 -8.05 -5.60
C ASP A 141 -20.57 -9.29 -4.88
N PRO A 142 -20.00 -9.73 -3.73
CA PRO A 142 -20.45 -10.94 -3.07
C PRO A 142 -21.92 -10.83 -2.66
N ASP A 143 -22.40 -9.61 -2.39
CA ASP A 143 -23.80 -9.31 -2.12
C ASP A 143 -24.73 -9.57 -3.31
N LYS A 144 -24.30 -9.33 -4.55
CA LYS A 144 -25.13 -9.59 -5.74
C LYS A 144 -25.20 -11.09 -6.05
N LEU A 145 -24.07 -11.78 -5.92
CA LEU A 145 -24.02 -13.24 -6.07
C LEU A 145 -24.90 -13.92 -5.00
N LEU A 146 -24.78 -13.46 -3.75
CA LEU A 146 -25.59 -13.98 -2.65
C LEU A 146 -27.08 -13.66 -2.85
N ASN A 147 -27.46 -12.43 -3.22
CA ASN A 147 -28.85 -12.08 -3.51
C ASN A 147 -29.44 -12.84 -4.71
N TRP A 148 -28.62 -13.22 -5.69
CA TRP A 148 -29.06 -14.05 -6.81
C TRP A 148 -29.22 -15.54 -6.42
N MET A 149 -28.38 -16.04 -5.52
CA MET A 149 -28.45 -17.41 -4.99
C MET A 149 -29.50 -17.58 -3.88
N LEU A 150 -29.80 -16.51 -3.13
CA LEU A 150 -30.78 -16.48 -2.04
C LEU A 150 -32.18 -17.01 -2.42
N PRO A 151 -32.81 -16.66 -3.56
CA PRO A 151 -34.10 -17.23 -3.93
C PRO A 151 -34.06 -18.75 -4.17
N HIS A 152 -32.93 -19.29 -4.63
CA HIS A 152 -32.75 -20.73 -4.81
C HIS A 152 -32.49 -21.43 -3.48
N LEU A 153 -31.71 -20.81 -2.58
CA LEU A 153 -31.46 -21.31 -1.23
C LEU A 153 -32.64 -21.10 -0.28
N ARG A 154 -33.64 -20.26 -0.60
CA ARG A 154 -34.84 -20.09 0.24
C ARG A 154 -35.59 -21.40 0.48
N TRP A 155 -35.54 -22.33 -0.47
CA TRP A 155 -36.15 -23.65 -0.30
C TRP A 155 -35.46 -24.47 0.81
N ILE A 156 -34.13 -24.36 0.93
CA ILE A 156 -33.36 -25.07 1.98
C ILE A 156 -33.54 -24.45 3.37
N PHE A 157 -33.86 -23.16 3.44
CA PHE A 157 -34.16 -22.46 4.71
C PHE A 157 -35.66 -22.48 5.08
N THR A 158 -36.48 -23.24 4.35
CA THR A 158 -37.90 -23.38 4.69
C THR A 158 -38.06 -24.32 5.89
N THR A 159 -39.00 -24.04 6.78
CA THR A 159 -39.30 -24.83 8.00
C THR A 159 -39.53 -26.32 7.72
N TRP A 160 -40.02 -26.66 6.52
CA TRP A 160 -40.13 -28.04 6.04
C TRP A 160 -38.78 -28.76 5.90
N PHE A 161 -37.76 -28.13 5.32
CA PHE A 161 -36.44 -28.73 5.18
C PHE A 161 -35.79 -28.94 6.55
N MET A 162 -35.96 -27.98 7.46
CA MET A 162 -35.49 -28.10 8.84
C MET A 162 -36.19 -29.27 9.56
N ALA A 163 -37.50 -29.42 9.40
CA ALA A 163 -38.25 -30.55 9.97
C ALA A 163 -37.80 -31.90 9.39
N VAL A 164 -37.58 -32.00 8.07
CA VAL A 164 -37.06 -33.21 7.41
C VAL A 164 -35.64 -33.53 7.87
N SER A 165 -34.78 -32.52 8.00
CA SER A 165 -33.42 -32.69 8.53
C SER A 165 -33.42 -33.20 9.96
N ILE A 166 -34.25 -32.62 10.84
CA ILE A 166 -34.41 -33.09 12.22
C ILE A 166 -34.98 -34.51 12.25
N ALA A 167 -35.98 -34.82 11.42
CA ALA A 167 -36.55 -36.16 11.32
C ALA A 167 -35.51 -37.18 10.85
N THR A 168 -34.66 -36.81 9.89
CA THR A 168 -33.58 -37.66 9.38
C THR A 168 -32.50 -37.87 10.44
N MET A 169 -32.13 -36.82 11.17
CA MET A 169 -31.17 -36.90 12.27
C MET A 169 -31.71 -37.76 13.41
N ALA A 170 -32.99 -37.59 13.77
CA ALA A 170 -33.67 -38.43 14.76
C ALA A 170 -33.73 -39.88 14.29
N ALA A 171 -34.09 -40.15 13.03
CA ALA A 171 -34.11 -41.50 12.46
C ALA A 171 -32.73 -42.15 12.46
N ALA A 172 -31.66 -41.41 12.14
CA ALA A 172 -30.28 -41.90 12.22
C ALA A 172 -29.88 -42.24 13.67
N ILE A 173 -30.21 -41.39 14.63
CA ILE A 173 -29.97 -41.66 16.06
C ILE A 173 -30.75 -42.91 16.51
N LEU A 174 -32.01 -43.04 16.09
CA LEU A 174 -32.86 -44.18 16.43
C LEU A 174 -32.35 -45.48 15.79
N LEU A 175 -31.83 -45.40 14.56
CA LEU A 175 -31.18 -46.52 13.89
C LEU A 175 -29.92 -46.96 14.62
N VAL A 176 -29.08 -46.02 15.05
CA VAL A 176 -27.89 -46.31 15.87
C VAL A 176 -28.26 -46.87 17.23
N ALA A 177 -29.30 -46.33 17.88
CA ALA A 177 -29.77 -46.82 19.18
C ALA A 177 -30.37 -48.23 19.10
N THR A 178 -31.08 -48.55 18.00
CA THR A 178 -31.67 -49.89 17.78
C THR A 178 -30.63 -50.92 17.36
N HIS A 179 -29.63 -50.53 16.56
CA HIS A 179 -28.54 -51.42 16.11
C HIS A 179 -27.29 -51.29 16.98
N PHE A 180 -27.43 -50.79 18.21
CA PHE A 180 -26.30 -50.53 19.10
C PHE A 180 -25.51 -51.81 19.43
N GLU A 181 -26.20 -52.95 19.50
CA GLU A 181 -25.58 -54.28 19.65
C GLU A 181 -24.77 -54.67 18.41
N THR A 182 -25.31 -54.45 17.20
CA THR A 182 -24.63 -54.76 15.93
C THR A 182 -23.44 -53.82 15.66
N PHE A 183 -23.49 -52.60 16.18
CA PHE A 183 -22.38 -51.64 16.13
C PHE A 183 -21.29 -52.02 17.15
N ARG A 184 -21.66 -52.56 18.31
CA ARG A 184 -20.74 -53.14 19.29
C ARG A 184 -19.98 -54.33 18.71
N ASP A 185 -20.67 -55.22 18.01
CA ASP A 185 -20.07 -56.42 17.41
C ASP A 185 -19.15 -56.13 16.20
N LYS A 186 -19.28 -54.95 15.59
CA LYS A 186 -18.48 -54.53 14.42
C LYS A 186 -17.36 -53.54 14.75
N LEU A 187 -17.20 -53.14 16.01
CA LEU A 187 -16.03 -52.41 16.46
C LEU A 187 -14.89 -53.42 16.63
N PRO A 188 -13.87 -53.47 15.75
CA PRO A 188 -12.67 -54.26 16.03
C PRO A 188 -12.04 -53.74 17.33
N ASP A 189 -11.68 -54.68 18.21
CA ASP A 189 -11.06 -54.35 19.49
C ASP A 189 -9.90 -53.37 19.27
N TYR A 190 -9.90 -52.26 20.02
CA TYR A 190 -8.92 -51.17 19.99
C TYR A 190 -7.45 -51.62 20.08
N HIS A 191 -7.20 -52.88 20.43
CA HIS A 191 -5.90 -53.50 20.57
C HIS A 191 -5.12 -53.62 19.24
N GLU A 192 -5.77 -53.77 18.09
CA GLU A 192 -5.04 -53.83 16.80
C GLU A 192 -4.46 -52.47 16.37
N PHE A 193 -5.13 -51.37 16.69
CA PHE A 193 -4.66 -50.03 16.31
C PHE A 193 -3.42 -49.59 17.10
N SER A 194 -3.24 -50.12 18.33
CA SER A 194 -2.14 -49.76 19.22
C SER A 194 -0.84 -50.53 18.98
N SER A 195 -0.88 -51.66 18.27
CA SER A 195 0.31 -52.49 17.98
C SER A 195 1.11 -51.97 16.77
N ALA A 196 0.46 -51.24 15.86
CA ALA A 196 1.09 -50.70 14.65
C ALA A 196 2.02 -49.49 14.91
N SER A 197 1.95 -48.85 16.07
CA SER A 197 2.67 -47.60 16.36
C SER A 197 3.87 -47.74 17.30
N ARG A 198 4.33 -48.96 17.62
CA ARG A 198 5.58 -49.15 18.37
C ARG A 198 6.75 -49.34 17.40
N PRO A 199 7.62 -48.33 17.16
CA PRO A 199 8.88 -48.58 16.46
C PRO A 199 9.74 -49.52 17.30
N SER A 200 10.12 -50.66 16.72
CA SER A 200 11.02 -51.66 17.30
C SER A 200 12.41 -51.06 17.58
N PRO A 201 12.99 -51.18 18.79
CA PRO A 201 14.34 -50.74 19.06
C PRO A 201 15.31 -51.90 18.76
N THR A 202 15.64 -52.12 17.49
CA THR A 202 16.70 -53.09 17.13
C THR A 202 17.52 -52.60 15.95
N CYS A 203 18.64 -51.94 16.24
CA CYS A 203 19.89 -52.18 15.52
C CYS A 203 21.06 -51.59 16.32
N GLY A 204 21.63 -52.38 17.24
CA GLY A 204 22.96 -52.12 17.79
C GLY A 204 24.04 -52.49 16.75
N PRO A 205 25.17 -51.75 16.68
CA PRO A 205 26.20 -52.00 15.68
C PRO A 205 27.01 -53.25 16.05
N ARG A 206 27.04 -54.24 15.14
CA ARG A 206 27.82 -55.47 15.24
C ARG A 206 28.94 -55.46 14.19
N TRP A 207 30.07 -54.82 14.48
CA TRP A 207 31.39 -54.97 13.83
C TRP A 207 32.41 -54.30 14.78
N ALA A 208 33.61 -54.79 15.10
CA ALA A 208 34.34 -56.00 14.80
C ALA A 208 35.46 -56.13 15.88
N SER A 209 35.78 -57.35 16.28
CA SER A 209 36.96 -57.69 17.07
C SER A 209 38.21 -57.61 16.19
N SER A 210 39.22 -56.86 16.64
CA SER A 210 40.60 -56.99 16.20
C SER A 210 41.44 -57.68 17.28
N ARG A 211 41.55 -59.00 17.20
CA ARG A 211 42.79 -59.78 17.34
C ARG A 211 42.51 -61.28 17.22
#